data_AF-A0A822BAR0-F1
#
_entry.id   AF-A0A822BAR0-F1
#
_cell.length_a   1.000
_cell.length_b   1.000
_cell.length_c   1.000
_cell.angle_alpha   90.00
_cell.angle_beta   90.00
_cell.angle_gamma   90.00
#
_symmetry.space_group_name_H-M   'P 1'
#
loop_
_entity.id
_entity.type
_entity.pdbx_description
1 polymer ?
#
loop_
_entity_poly.entity_id
_entity_poly.type
_entity_poly.pdbx_seq_one_letter_code
_entity_poly.pdbx_strand_id
1 'polypeptide(L)' 'TPGKGLGFVISGGTDAPCLNYSPLIIVTRIIEGSIADIGHQL' A
#
# COMPACT_ATOMS: atom_id res chain seq x y z
N THR A 1 22.22 2.10 -4.68
CA THR A 1 21.62 0.83 -5.16
C THR A 1 20.45 1.19 -6.05
N PRO A 2 20.24 0.54 -7.21
CA PRO A 2 18.97 0.65 -7.94
C PRO A 2 17.81 0.55 -6.94
N GLY A 3 16.81 1.41 -7.11
CA GLY A 3 15.84 1.82 -6.09
C GLY A 3 15.40 0.68 -5.19
N LYS A 4 15.65 0.81 -3.88
CA LYS A 4 15.16 -0.18 -2.90
C LYS A 4 13.64 -0.20 -3.00
N GLY A 5 13.04 -1.36 -3.26
CA GLY A 5 11.59 -1.53 -3.30
C GLY A 5 10.91 -1.10 -2.00
N LEU A 6 9.61 -0.84 -2.07
CA LEU A 6 8.79 -0.41 -0.95
C LEU A 6 7.75 -1.47 -0.61
N GLY A 7 7.50 -1.67 0.68
CA GLY A 7 6.39 -2.48 1.17
C GLY A 7 5.33 -1.57 1.75
N PHE A 8 4.07 -1.99 1.73
CA PHE A 8 2.98 -1.22 2.29
C PHE A 8 2.05 -2.10 3.11
N VAL A 9 1.55 -1.56 4.21
CA VAL A 9 0.45 -2.14 4.99
C VAL A 9 -0.84 -1.44 4.61
N ILE A 10 -1.86 -2.21 4.27
CA ILE A 10 -3.16 -1.71 3.82
C ILE A 10 -4.24 -2.00 4.85
N SER A 11 -5.14 -1.04 5.04
CA SER A 11 -6.40 -1.19 5.76
C SER A 11 -7.57 -0.67 4.92
N GLY A 12 -8.78 -1.17 5.18
CA GLY A 12 -9.99 -0.68 4.52
C GLY A 12 -10.39 -1.47 3.27
N GLY A 13 -11.30 -0.89 2.50
CA GLY A 13 -11.96 -1.51 1.36
C GLY A 13 -13.46 -1.72 1.61
N THR A 14 -14.21 -1.96 0.53
CA THR A 14 -15.67 -2.13 0.56
C THR A 14 -16.11 -3.26 1.47
N ASP A 15 -15.39 -4.39 1.44
CA ASP A 15 -15.75 -5.61 2.18
C ASP A 15 -15.10 -5.68 3.58
N ALA A 16 -14.16 -4.76 3.87
CA ALA A 16 -13.50 -4.64 5.16
C ALA A 16 -13.29 -3.16 5.55
N PRO A 17 -14.37 -2.37 5.76
CA PRO A 17 -14.25 -0.95 6.07
C PRO A 17 -13.46 -0.72 7.36
N CYS A 18 -12.43 0.12 7.31
CA CYS A 18 -11.66 0.52 8.49
C CYS A 18 -12.03 1.93 9.00
N LEU A 19 -12.84 2.66 8.22
CA LEU A 19 -13.42 3.94 8.59
C LEU A 19 -14.92 3.86 8.31
N ASN A 20 -15.74 4.31 9.27
CA ASN A 20 -17.19 4.17 9.22
C ASN A 20 -17.75 4.70 7.88
N TYR A 21 -18.52 3.84 7.19
CA TYR A 21 -19.18 4.12 5.91
C TYR A 21 -18.26 4.54 4.76
N SER A 22 -16.96 4.26 4.86
CA SER A 22 -15.98 4.63 3.84
C SER A 22 -15.41 3.38 3.13
N PRO A 23 -15.51 3.28 1.80
CA PRO A 23 -14.93 2.18 1.03
C PRO A 23 -13.43 2.40 0.71
N LEU A 24 -12.77 3.36 1.36
CA LEU A 24 -11.39 3.73 1.06
C LEU A 24 -10.41 2.61 1.42
N ILE A 25 -9.40 2.44 0.58
CA ILE A 25 -8.21 1.65 0.84
C ILE A 25 -7.11 2.62 1.25
N ILE A 26 -6.52 2.41 2.44
CA ILE A 26 -5.57 3.34 3.04
C ILE A 26 -4.26 2.60 3.31
N VAL A 27 -3.16 3.21 2.86
CA VAL A 27 -1.81 2.79 3.25
C VAL A 27 -1.47 3.39 4.61
N THR A 28 -1.26 2.54 5.61
CA THR A 28 -1.01 2.98 6.99
C THR A 28 0.48 3.03 7.34
N ARG A 29 1.32 2.36 6.56
CA ARG A 29 2.77 2.33 6.74
C ARG A 29 3.48 2.00 5.43
N ILE A 30 4.62 2.66 5.21
CA ILE A 30 5.60 2.34 4.17
C ILE A 30 6.81 1.67 4.81
N ILE A 31 7.35 0.63 4.16
CA ILE A 31 8.50 -0.13 4.64
C ILE A 31 9.58 -0.12 3.55
N GLU A 32 10.70 0.54 3.81
CA GLU A 32 11.81 0.61 2.86
C GLU A 32 12.53 -0.74 2.70
N GLY A 33 13.03 -1.01 1.50
CA GLY A 33 13.80 -2.23 1.21
C GLY A 33 12.97 -3.51 1.13
N SER A 34 11.64 -3.38 1.00
CA SER A 34 10.78 -4.54 0.76
C SER A 34 10.71 -4.89 -0.73
N ILE A 35 9.97 -5.96 -1.05
CA ILE A 35 9.96 -6.58 -2.38
C ILE A 35 9.09 -5.89 -3.44
N ALA A 36 8.19 -4.96 -3.06
CA ALA A 36 7.33 -4.33 -4.05
C ALA A 36 8.13 -3.28 -4.82
N ASP A 37 8.11 -3.43 -6.14
CA ASP A 37 8.85 -2.56 -7.05
C ASP A 37 8.02 -1.34 -7.45
N ILE A 38 8.68 -0.29 -7.93
CA ILE A 38 7.99 0.75 -8.68
C ILE A 38 7.49 0.09 -9.95
N GLY A 39 6.18 -0.12 -10.05
CA GLY A 39 5.56 -0.66 -11.26
C GLY A 39 6.04 0.14 -12.46
N HIS A 40 6.73 -0.53 -13.39
CA HIS A 40 7.21 0.10 -14.62
C HIS A 40 5.98 0.54 -15.42
N GLN A 41 5.67 1.83 -15.38
CA GLN A 41 4.59 2.40 -16.19
C GLN A 41 5.05 2.31 -17.65
N LEU A 42 4.32 1.55 -18.47
CA LEU A 42 4.47 1.55 -19.93
C LEU A 42 4.01 2.88 -20.51
#